data_AF-A0A964TV82-F1
#
_entry.id   AF-A0A964TV82-F1
#
_cell.length_a   1.000
_cell.length_b   1.000
_cell.length_c   1.000
_cell.angle_alpha   90.00
_cell.angle_beta   90.00
_cell.angle_gamma   90.00
#
_symmetry.space_group_name_H-M   'P 1'
#
loop_
_entity.id
_entity.type
_entity.pdbx_description
1 polymer ?
#
loop_
_entity_poly.entity_id
_entity_poly.type
_entity_poly.pdbx_seq_one_letter_code
_entity_poly.pdbx_strand_id
1 'polypeptide(L)'
;MRIGTTLTHYIIRNQREIVGASGTFTGLLNDICVACKKIAALVDKGALVNVLGSAESENVQGEEQKKLDVISNEIMIEALEHNGHIAALASEEIDGIHPMTAERRGRYLLLCDPLDGSSNIDVNVSVGTIFSIL
;
A
#
# COMPACT_ATOMS: atom_id res chain seq x y z
N MET A 1 5.44 -22.75 -24.14
CA MET A 1 4.79 -21.48 -23.73
C MET A 1 5.51 -20.94 -22.51
N ARG A 2 6.12 -19.75 -22.57
CA ARG A 2 6.70 -19.09 -21.38
C ARG A 2 5.68 -18.10 -20.84
N ILE A 3 5.19 -18.32 -19.63
CA ILE A 3 4.24 -17.44 -18.95
C ILE A 3 5.03 -16.29 -18.34
N GLY A 4 5.45 -15.32 -19.18
CA GLY A 4 6.07 -14.05 -18.75
C GLY A 4 7.19 -14.16 -17.69
N THR A 5 7.45 -13.06 -16.99
CA THR A 5 8.28 -13.00 -15.77
C THR A 5 7.44 -12.32 -14.70
N THR A 6 7.31 -12.94 -13.52
CA THR A 6 6.57 -12.33 -12.41
C THR A 6 7.33 -11.14 -11.84
N LEU A 7 6.63 -10.20 -11.19
CA LEU A 7 7.26 -9.08 -10.51
C LEU A 7 8.29 -9.57 -9.48
N THR A 8 7.97 -10.58 -8.68
CA THR A 8 8.89 -11.18 -7.71
C THR A 8 10.16 -11.72 -8.38
N HIS A 9 10.04 -12.44 -9.50
CA HIS A 9 11.21 -12.92 -10.23
C HIS A 9 12.03 -11.77 -10.79
N TYR A 10 11.39 -10.75 -11.37
CA TYR A 10 12.07 -9.56 -11.86
C TYR A 10 12.87 -8.87 -10.74
N ILE A 11 12.25 -8.62 -9.59
CA ILE A 11 12.91 -7.96 -8.46
C ILE A 11 14.09 -8.78 -7.94
N ILE A 12 13.90 -10.08 -7.69
CA ILE A 12 14.97 -10.96 -7.19
C ILE A 12 16.14 -11.03 -8.17
N ARG A 13 15.86 -11.09 -9.48
CA ARG A 13 16.91 -11.09 -10.51
C ARG A 13 17.72 -9.81 -10.45
N ASN A 14 17.07 -8.65 -10.43
CA ASN A 14 17.76 -7.35 -10.35
C ASN A 14 18.55 -7.20 -9.04
N GLN A 15 18.03 -7.69 -7.91
CA GLN A 15 18.77 -7.69 -6.64
C GLN A 15 20.10 -8.44 -6.76
N ARG A 16 20.13 -9.59 -7.45
CA ARG A 16 21.34 -10.42 -7.62
C ARG A 16 22.43 -9.74 -8.45
N GLU A 17 22.08 -8.78 -9.28
CA GLU A 17 23.02 -8.00 -10.09
C GLU A 17 23.71 -6.90 -9.27
N ILE A 18 23.18 -6.56 -8.08
CA ILE A 18 23.72 -5.52 -7.20
C ILE A 18 24.55 -6.15 -6.09
N VAL A 19 25.87 -5.95 -6.16
CA VAL A 19 26.81 -6.44 -5.15
C VAL A 19 26.52 -5.79 -3.79
N GLY A 20 26.35 -6.60 -2.75
CA GLY A 20 26.09 -6.12 -1.39
C GLY A 20 24.63 -5.79 -1.08
N ALA A 21 23.70 -6.05 -2.00
CA ALA A 21 22.27 -5.87 -1.73
C ALA A 21 21.78 -6.80 -0.61
N SER A 22 21.29 -6.22 0.49
CA SER A 22 20.82 -6.98 1.67
C SER A 22 19.48 -7.71 1.48
N GLY A 23 18.76 -7.43 0.40
CA GLY A 23 17.40 -7.94 0.16
C GLY A 23 16.29 -7.17 0.89
N THR A 24 16.63 -6.25 1.80
CA THR A 24 15.63 -5.43 2.53
C THR A 24 14.71 -4.65 1.59
N PHE A 25 15.26 -4.04 0.53
CA PHE A 25 14.45 -3.33 -0.47
C PHE A 25 13.53 -4.28 -1.26
N THR A 26 14.00 -5.49 -1.53
CA THR A 26 13.18 -6.52 -2.20
C THR A 26 12.03 -6.98 -1.32
N GLY A 27 12.28 -7.12 -0.01
CA GLY A 27 11.23 -7.34 0.98
C GLY A 27 10.19 -6.23 0.98
N LEU A 28 10.62 -4.96 1.05
CA LEU A 28 9.72 -3.81 1.01
C LEU A 28 8.83 -3.79 -0.24
N LEU A 29 9.41 -4.00 -1.43
CA LEU A 29 8.63 -4.06 -2.67
C LEU A 29 7.63 -5.22 -2.68
N ASN A 30 7.96 -6.34 -2.04
CA ASN A 30 7.05 -7.46 -1.90
C ASN A 30 5.88 -7.14 -0.97
N ASP A 31 6.12 -6.44 0.14
CA ASP A 31 5.07 -6.01 1.07
C ASP A 31 4.06 -5.10 0.38
N ILE A 32 4.56 -4.08 -0.34
CA ILE A 32 3.74 -3.17 -1.14
C ILE A 32 2.95 -3.95 -2.20
N CYS A 33 3.59 -4.91 -2.88
CA CYS A 33 2.92 -5.74 -3.87
C CYS A 33 1.78 -6.60 -3.28
N VAL A 34 1.94 -7.12 -2.06
CA VAL A 34 0.89 -7.86 -1.36
C VAL A 34 -0.27 -6.93 -0.98
N ALA A 35 0.03 -5.74 -0.45
CA ALA A 35 -0.97 -4.73 -0.13
C ALA A 35 -1.79 -4.34 -1.36
N CYS A 36 -1.14 -4.00 -2.48
CA CYS A 36 -1.82 -3.66 -3.73
C CYS A 36 -2.72 -4.80 -4.25
N LYS A 37 -2.32 -6.08 -4.10
CA LYS A 37 -3.19 -7.21 -4.48
C LYS A 37 -4.41 -7.32 -3.58
N LYS A 38 -4.26 -7.10 -2.27
CA LYS A 38 -5.39 -7.09 -1.33
C LYS A 38 -6.38 -5.96 -1.68
N ILE A 39 -5.88 -4.74 -1.91
CA ILE A 39 -6.67 -3.57 -2.30
C ILE A 39 -7.40 -3.84 -3.63
N ALA A 40 -6.67 -4.28 -4.67
CA ALA A 40 -7.26 -4.59 -5.97
C ALA A 40 -8.38 -5.64 -5.87
N ALA A 41 -8.22 -6.66 -5.02
CA ALA A 41 -9.25 -7.68 -4.81
C ALA A 41 -10.50 -7.15 -4.09
N LEU A 42 -10.39 -6.07 -3.31
CA LEU A 42 -11.54 -5.41 -2.69
C LEU A 42 -12.22 -4.46 -3.67
N VAL A 43 -11.44 -3.68 -4.43
CA VAL A 43 -11.93 -2.82 -5.51
C VAL A 43 -12.74 -3.65 -6.53
N ASP A 44 -12.21 -4.80 -6.95
CA ASP A 44 -12.86 -5.70 -7.92
C ASP A 44 -14.20 -6.28 -7.40
N LYS A 45 -14.31 -6.49 -6.09
CA LYS A 45 -15.57 -6.96 -5.47
C LYS A 45 -16.57 -5.83 -5.26
N GLY A 46 -16.09 -4.59 -5.07
CA GLY A 46 -16.91 -3.39 -4.92
C GLY A 46 -18.11 -3.59 -4.00
N ALA A 47 -19.32 -3.35 -4.54
CA ALA A 47 -20.58 -3.41 -3.80
C ALA A 47 -20.87 -4.77 -3.15
N LEU A 48 -20.33 -5.87 -3.68
CA LEU A 48 -20.64 -7.23 -3.21
C LEU A 48 -20.16 -7.51 -1.78
N VAL A 49 -19.18 -6.74 -1.31
CA VAL A 49 -18.61 -6.88 0.04
C VAL A 49 -18.95 -5.71 0.96
N ASN A 50 -19.90 -4.86 0.57
CA ASN A 50 -20.34 -3.68 1.34
C ASN A 50 -19.20 -2.73 1.75
N VAL A 51 -18.13 -2.68 0.95
CA VAL A 51 -17.00 -1.75 1.15
C VAL A 51 -17.19 -0.40 0.46
N LEU A 52 -18.33 -0.21 -0.22
CA LEU A 52 -18.70 1.05 -0.85
C LEU A 52 -19.47 1.95 0.12
N GLY A 53 -19.40 3.26 -0.14
CA GLY A 53 -20.07 4.30 0.64
C GLY A 53 -19.17 4.97 1.68
N SER A 54 -19.77 5.93 2.39
CA SER A 54 -19.13 6.73 3.43
C SER A 54 -18.78 5.93 4.67
N ALA A 55 -17.61 6.20 5.25
CA ALA A 55 -17.19 5.69 6.55
C ALA A 55 -17.86 6.43 7.73
N GLU A 56 -18.73 7.41 7.46
CA GLU A 56 -19.30 8.34 8.46
C GLU A 56 -18.21 9.10 9.25
N SER A 57 -17.00 9.19 8.69
CA SER A 57 -15.86 9.96 9.19
C SER A 57 -15.40 10.99 8.17
N GLU A 58 -14.84 12.09 8.65
CA GLU A 58 -14.13 13.08 7.82
C GLU A 58 -12.63 12.80 7.87
N ASN A 59 -11.96 12.90 6.73
CA ASN A 59 -10.51 12.80 6.67
C ASN A 59 -9.84 14.13 7.09
N VAL A 60 -8.51 14.11 7.15
CA VAL A 60 -7.66 15.26 7.57
C VAL A 60 -7.76 16.48 6.64
N GLN A 61 -8.37 16.29 5.47
CA GLN A 61 -8.60 17.30 4.44
C GLN A 61 -10.04 17.85 4.47
N GLY A 62 -10.90 17.34 5.36
CA GLY A 62 -12.30 17.75 5.49
C GLY A 62 -13.23 17.14 4.44
N GLU A 63 -12.81 16.05 3.80
CA GLU A 63 -13.63 15.29 2.85
C GLU A 63 -14.31 14.09 3.53
N GLU A 64 -15.48 13.71 3.02
CA GLU A 64 -16.19 12.51 3.47
C GLU A 64 -15.37 11.27 3.09
N GLN A 65 -14.80 10.60 4.09
CA GLN A 65 -13.89 9.49 3.88
C GLN A 65 -14.69 8.28 3.40
N LYS A 66 -14.27 7.65 2.29
CA LYS A 66 -14.92 6.42 1.85
C LYS A 66 -14.42 5.25 2.69
N LYS A 67 -15.28 4.26 2.92
CA LYS A 67 -14.90 3.02 3.63
C LYS A 67 -13.68 2.36 3.01
N LEU A 68 -13.57 2.39 1.68
CA LEU A 68 -12.45 1.76 0.99
C LEU A 68 -11.13 2.51 1.18
N ASP A 69 -11.15 3.81 1.46
CA ASP A 69 -9.95 4.60 1.79
C ASP A 69 -9.37 4.15 3.13
N VAL A 70 -10.24 4.07 4.15
CA VAL A 70 -9.88 3.55 5.48
C VAL A 70 -9.30 2.13 5.37
N ILE A 71 -10.01 1.23 4.68
CA ILE A 71 -9.59 -0.17 4.53
C ILE A 71 -8.26 -0.27 3.76
N SER A 72 -8.06 0.54 2.72
CA SER A 72 -6.83 0.52 1.93
C SER A 72 -5.63 1.01 2.76
N ASN A 73 -5.84 2.04 3.58
CA ASN A 73 -4.84 2.51 4.54
C ASN A 73 -4.49 1.45 5.59
N GLU A 74 -5.48 0.78 6.19
CA GLU A 74 -5.26 -0.31 7.14
C GLU A 74 -4.47 -1.47 6.52
N ILE A 75 -4.79 -1.84 5.27
CA ILE A 75 -4.05 -2.87 4.52
C ILE A 75 -2.58 -2.48 4.33
N MET A 76 -2.32 -1.21 4.00
CA MET A 76 -0.95 -0.71 3.83
C MET A 76 -0.19 -0.76 5.16
N ILE A 77 -0.79 -0.30 6.26
CA ILE A 77 -0.18 -0.35 7.60
C ILE A 77 0.14 -1.80 7.98
N GLU A 78 -0.85 -2.71 7.91
CA GLU A 78 -0.71 -4.12 8.28
C GLU A 78 0.43 -4.80 7.49
N ALA A 79 0.53 -4.50 6.19
CA ALA A 79 1.55 -5.08 5.32
C ALA A 79 2.98 -4.62 5.65
N LEU A 80 3.13 -3.42 6.23
CA LEU A 80 4.42 -2.77 6.46
C LEU A 80 4.90 -2.87 7.91
N GLU A 81 3.97 -2.96 8.87
CA GLU A 81 4.25 -2.86 10.30
C GLU A 81 5.09 -4.03 10.84
N HIS A 82 4.95 -5.22 10.25
CA HIS A 82 5.53 -6.45 10.83
C HIS A 82 6.87 -6.88 10.24
N ASN A 83 7.26 -6.34 9.09
CA ASN A 83 8.38 -6.89 8.30
C ASN A 83 9.72 -6.16 8.53
N GLY A 84 9.72 -5.06 9.28
CA GLY A 84 10.95 -4.37 9.67
C GLY A 84 11.68 -3.68 8.52
N HIS A 85 10.97 -3.34 7.44
CA HIS A 85 11.57 -2.72 6.25
C HIS A 85 11.55 -1.19 6.31
N ILE A 86 10.49 -0.59 6.86
CA ILE A 86 10.32 0.86 6.96
C ILE A 86 10.55 1.37 8.39
N ALA A 87 10.94 2.62 8.53
CA ALA A 87 11.08 3.33 9.80
C ALA A 87 9.81 4.10 10.16
N ALA A 88 9.11 4.62 9.16
CA ALA A 88 7.85 5.32 9.32
C ALA A 88 7.06 5.34 8.00
N LEU A 89 5.75 5.52 8.13
CA LEU A 89 4.79 5.70 7.05
C LEU A 89 4.19 7.11 7.13
N ALA A 90 4.06 7.78 6.00
CA ALA A 90 3.15 8.91 5.83
C ALA A 90 2.08 8.51 4.82
N SER A 91 0.82 8.68 5.16
CA SER A 91 -0.32 8.31 4.32
C SER A 91 -1.21 9.52 4.13
N GLU A 92 -1.87 9.64 2.98
CA GLU A 92 -2.94 10.62 2.78
C GLU A 92 -4.03 10.54 3.86
N GLU A 93 -4.28 9.32 4.35
CA GLU A 93 -5.38 8.99 5.27
C GLU A 93 -5.04 9.17 6.77
N ILE A 94 -3.83 9.64 7.11
CA ILE A 94 -3.38 9.76 8.51
C ILE A 94 -2.83 11.16 8.77
N ASP A 95 -3.25 11.74 9.90
CA ASP A 95 -2.66 12.97 10.41
C ASP A 95 -1.21 12.74 10.87
N GLY A 96 -0.27 13.28 10.09
CA GLY A 96 1.15 13.27 10.40
C GLY A 96 1.86 11.95 10.04
N ILE A 97 2.87 11.60 10.82
CA ILE A 97 3.75 10.45 10.55
C ILE A 97 3.32 9.30 11.45
N HIS A 98 3.16 8.10 10.88
CA HIS A 98 2.95 6.85 11.60
C HIS A 98 4.31 6.13 11.81
N PRO A 99 4.94 6.23 13.00
CA PRO A 99 6.26 5.66 13.24
C PRO A 99 6.19 4.16 13.53
N MET A 100 7.15 3.38 13.01
CA MET A 100 7.32 1.98 13.41
C MET A 100 7.90 1.87 14.82
N THR A 101 7.52 0.81 15.54
CA THR A 101 8.08 0.52 16.88
C THR A 101 9.58 0.29 16.82
N ALA A 102 10.28 0.55 17.92
CA ALA A 102 11.74 0.46 17.96
C ALA A 102 12.25 -0.94 17.60
N GLU A 103 11.52 -2.00 17.98
CA GLU A 103 11.90 -3.39 17.70
C GLU A 103 11.69 -3.78 16.23
N ARG A 104 10.90 -3.01 15.48
CA ARG A 104 10.49 -3.29 14.09
C ARG A 104 10.88 -2.17 13.12
N ARG A 105 11.83 -1.33 13.51
CA ARG A 105 12.24 -0.18 12.71
C ARG A 105 13.22 -0.58 11.62
N GLY A 106 12.80 -0.43 10.37
CA GLY A 106 13.63 -0.59 9.18
C GLY A 106 14.41 0.67 8.81
N ARG A 107 14.89 0.72 7.56
CA ARG A 107 15.78 1.80 7.06
C ARG A 107 15.12 2.75 6.08
N TYR A 108 13.96 2.39 5.53
CA TYR A 108 13.27 3.16 4.51
C TYR A 108 12.17 4.03 5.11
N LEU A 109 11.86 5.17 4.50
CA LEU A 109 10.59 5.86 4.75
C LEU A 109 9.65 5.54 3.59
N LEU A 110 8.37 5.34 3.90
CA LEU A 110 7.35 5.17 2.87
C LEU A 110 6.33 6.30 2.96
N LEU A 111 6.04 6.90 1.81
CA LEU A 111 4.90 7.78 1.63
C LEU A 111 3.90 7.05 0.72
N CYS A 112 2.61 7.12 1.02
CA CYS A 112 1.58 6.56 0.14
C CYS A 112 0.30 7.37 0.08
N ASP A 113 -0.33 7.31 -1.08
CA ASP A 113 -1.78 7.44 -1.22
C ASP A 113 -2.30 6.00 -1.45
N PRO A 114 -2.99 5.41 -0.46
CA PRO A 114 -3.42 4.04 -0.52
C PRO A 114 -4.51 3.80 -1.59
N LEU A 115 -5.31 4.82 -1.93
CA LEU A 115 -6.41 4.72 -2.88
C LEU A 115 -6.70 6.04 -3.62
N ASP A 116 -5.88 6.31 -4.64
CA ASP A 116 -6.04 7.47 -5.52
C ASP A 116 -7.34 7.36 -6.33
N GLY A 117 -8.06 8.48 -6.40
CA GLY A 117 -9.28 8.59 -7.16
C GLY A 117 -10.48 7.87 -6.53
N SER A 118 -10.53 7.73 -5.21
CA SER A 118 -11.63 7.02 -4.52
C SER A 118 -13.04 7.55 -4.87
N SER A 119 -13.15 8.83 -5.22
CA SER A 119 -14.36 9.45 -5.79
C SER A 119 -14.95 8.68 -6.99
N ASN A 120 -14.11 8.03 -7.78
CA ASN A 120 -14.44 7.30 -9.00
C ASN A 120 -14.97 5.87 -8.78
N ILE A 121 -14.88 5.33 -7.57
CA ILE A 121 -15.24 3.93 -7.27
C ILE A 121 -16.70 3.64 -7.61
N ASP A 122 -17.61 4.54 -7.25
CA ASP A 122 -19.07 4.32 -7.40
C ASP A 122 -19.52 4.32 -8.87
N VAL A 123 -18.71 4.88 -9.77
CA VAL A 123 -18.95 4.91 -11.22
C VAL A 123 -18.07 3.92 -11.99
N ASN A 124 -17.36 3.04 -11.28
CA ASN A 124 -16.50 2.01 -11.85
C ASN A 124 -15.44 2.56 -12.82
N VAL A 125 -14.88 3.72 -12.48
CA VAL A 125 -13.75 4.34 -13.19
C VAL A 125 -12.43 3.92 -12.50
N SER A 126 -11.31 4.04 -13.21
CA SER A 126 -10.00 3.63 -12.71
C SER A 126 -9.60 4.35 -11.43
N VAL A 127 -9.03 3.57 -10.50
CA VAL A 127 -8.44 3.99 -9.23
C VAL A 127 -7.07 3.32 -9.08
N GLY A 128 -6.24 3.79 -8.16
CA GLY A 128 -4.87 3.29 -8.01
C GLY A 128 -4.29 3.43 -6.61
N THR A 129 -3.05 3.01 -6.45
CA THR A 129 -2.26 3.24 -5.23
C THR A 129 -0.95 3.91 -5.65
N ILE A 130 -0.59 5.01 -5.00
CA ILE A 130 0.64 5.74 -5.25
C ILE A 130 1.56 5.56 -4.05
N PHE A 131 2.86 5.33 -4.28
CA PHE A 131 3.83 5.24 -3.20
C PHE A 131 5.18 5.83 -3.59
N SER A 132 5.93 6.27 -2.58
CA SER A 132 7.30 6.76 -2.69
C SER A 132 8.16 6.18 -1.57
N ILE A 133 9.34 5.66 -1.91
CA ILE A 133 10.31 5.11 -0.97
C ILE A 133 11.49 6.08 -0.88
N LEU A 134 11.86 6.49 0.35
CA LEU A 134 13.03 7.32 0.64
C LEU A 134 14.10 6.54 1.39
#